data_AF-A0A7C1GML3-F1
#
_entry.id   AF-A0A7C1GML3-F1
#
_cell.length_a   1.000
_cell.length_b   1.000
_cell.length_c   1.000
_cell.angle_alpha   90.00
_cell.angle_beta   90.00
_cell.angle_gamma   90.00
#
_symmetry.space_group_name_H-M   'P 1'
#
loop_
_entity.id
_entity.type
_entity.pdbx_description
1 polymer ?
#
loop_
_entity_poly.entity_id
_entity_poly.type
_entity_poly.pdbx_seq_one_letter_code
_entity_poly.pdbx_strand_id
1 'polypeptide(L)'
;MLFRHKSKKEEKEKVIISYTQKLGIVCVQDLEKYIGKYKIIKCYILVPHPPHTNVIEYAENINQIEIVISPDLKQETEKIKKLYPGSTMEIINLEDFGEKNMMRDAI
;
A
#
# COMPACT_ATOMS: atom_id res chain seq x y z
N MET A 1 19.38 -39.56 7.21
CA MET A 1 18.94 -38.35 7.94
C MET A 1 17.81 -37.70 7.16
N LEU A 2 16.60 -37.67 7.71
CA LEU A 2 15.44 -37.03 7.08
C LEU A 2 15.59 -35.51 7.18
N PHE A 3 15.97 -34.86 6.08
CA PHE A 3 15.80 -33.42 5.95
C PHE A 3 14.31 -33.15 5.70
N ARG A 4 13.59 -32.83 6.78
CA ARG A 4 12.26 -32.22 6.71
C ARG A 4 12.38 -30.97 5.83
N HIS A 5 11.96 -31.06 4.58
CA HIS A 5 11.49 -29.91 3.84
C HIS A 5 10.34 -29.30 4.65
N LYS A 6 10.64 -28.35 5.52
CA LYS A 6 9.64 -27.38 5.98
C LYS A 6 9.20 -26.68 4.72
N SER A 7 8.06 -27.09 4.17
CA SER A 7 7.34 -26.31 3.18
C SER A 7 7.19 -24.92 3.78
N LYS A 8 8.02 -23.96 3.35
CA LYS A 8 7.69 -22.55 3.53
C LYS A 8 6.34 -22.45 2.84
N LYS A 9 5.27 -22.26 3.61
CA LYS A 9 4.08 -21.61 3.07
C LYS A 9 4.65 -20.40 2.36
N GLU A 10 4.61 -20.37 1.04
CA GLU A 10 4.81 -19.14 0.30
C GLU A 10 3.75 -18.19 0.86
N GLU A 11 4.14 -17.32 1.79
CA GLU A 11 3.30 -16.22 2.22
C GLU A 11 3.02 -15.45 0.93
N LYS A 12 1.80 -15.58 0.42
CA LYS A 12 1.38 -14.90 -0.79
C LYS A 12 1.76 -13.44 -0.64
N GLU A 13 2.51 -12.95 -1.61
CA GLU A 13 2.93 -11.56 -1.65
C GLU A 13 1.71 -10.64 -1.45
N LYS A 14 1.82 -9.71 -0.52
CA LYS A 14 0.74 -8.79 -0.18
C LYS A 14 0.98 -7.46 -0.87
N VAL A 15 0.04 -7.05 -1.71
CA VAL A 15 0.03 -5.76 -2.41
C VAL A 15 -1.12 -4.94 -1.89
N ILE A 16 -0.90 -3.63 -1.72
CA ILE A 16 -1.94 -2.70 -1.30
C ILE A 16 -2.23 -1.72 -2.40
N ILE A 17 -3.52 -1.46 -2.60
CA ILE A 17 -4.01 -0.38 -3.44
C ILE A 17 -4.74 0.58 -2.54
N SER A 18 -4.13 1.72 -2.29
CA SER A 18 -4.66 2.79 -1.48
C SER A 18 -5.27 3.86 -2.37
N TYR A 19 -6.35 4.48 -1.93
CA TYR A 19 -6.99 5.59 -2.63
C TYR A 19 -7.15 6.79 -1.69
N THR A 20 -6.97 8.00 -2.23
CA THR A 20 -7.36 9.25 -1.57
C THR A 20 -7.61 10.36 -2.57
N GLN A 21 -8.47 11.30 -2.20
CA GLN A 21 -8.63 12.57 -2.92
C GLN A 21 -7.47 13.54 -2.66
N LYS A 22 -6.88 13.51 -1.46
CA LYS A 22 -5.79 14.39 -1.05
C LYS A 22 -4.77 13.61 -0.23
N LEU A 23 -3.59 13.38 -0.81
CA LEU A 23 -2.50 12.72 -0.10
C LEU A 23 -1.72 13.72 0.76
N GLY A 24 -1.81 13.53 2.07
CA GLY A 24 -0.99 14.26 3.06
C GLY A 24 0.23 13.46 3.51
N ILE A 25 1.23 14.17 4.04
CA ILE A 25 2.48 13.57 4.53
C ILE A 25 2.24 12.52 5.63
N VAL A 26 1.28 12.79 6.53
CA VAL A 26 0.92 11.89 7.64
C VAL A 26 0.37 10.56 7.11
N CYS A 27 -0.45 10.59 6.05
CA CYS A 27 -0.98 9.37 5.44
C CYS A 27 0.14 8.48 4.88
N VAL A 28 1.17 9.08 4.28
CA VAL A 28 2.31 8.33 3.75
C VAL A 28 3.14 7.72 4.88
N GLN A 29 3.35 8.44 5.99
CA GLN A 29 4.04 7.94 7.17
C GLN A 29 3.29 6.78 7.85
N ASP A 30 1.97 6.87 7.97
CA ASP A 30 1.17 5.79 8.55
C ASP A 30 1.12 4.57 7.63
N LEU A 31 1.10 4.78 6.30
CA LEU A 31 1.26 3.72 5.32
C LEU A 31 2.62 3.04 5.42
N GLU A 32 3.70 3.80 5.56
CA GLU A 32 5.06 3.26 5.72
C GLU A 32 5.13 2.31 6.93
N LYS A 33 4.60 2.73 8.09
CA LYS A 33 4.50 1.88 9.28
C LYS A 33 3.68 0.63 9.03
N TYR A 34 2.54 0.75 8.36
CA TYR A 34 1.67 -0.38 8.04
C TYR A 34 2.36 -1.36 7.08
N ILE A 35 3.05 -0.85 6.06
CA ILE A 35 3.84 -1.63 5.11
C ILE A 35 4.90 -2.46 5.84
N GLY A 36 5.65 -1.83 6.74
CA GLY A 36 6.64 -2.51 7.58
C GLY A 36 6.03 -3.57 8.48
N LYS A 37 4.92 -3.27 9.16
CA LYS A 37 4.25 -4.18 10.11
C LYS A 37 3.70 -5.44 9.44
N TYR A 38 3.15 -5.33 8.24
CA TYR A 38 2.47 -6.43 7.54
C TYR A 38 3.27 -7.01 6.37
N LYS A 39 4.56 -6.67 6.23
CA LYS A 39 5.47 -7.16 5.17
C LYS A 39 4.88 -7.02 3.77
N ILE A 40 4.28 -5.88 3.49
CA ILE A 40 3.69 -5.59 2.18
C ILE A 40 4.81 -5.37 1.17
N ILE A 41 4.73 -6.02 0.00
CA ILE A 41 5.79 -5.93 -1.01
C ILE A 41 5.70 -4.65 -1.83
N LYS A 42 4.49 -4.14 -2.04
CA LYS A 42 4.22 -2.94 -2.82
C LYS A 42 2.90 -2.29 -2.40
N CYS A 43 2.88 -0.96 -2.36
CA CYS A 43 1.72 -0.13 -2.09
C CYS A 43 1.57 0.90 -3.21
N TYR A 44 0.44 0.86 -3.89
CA TYR A 44 0.06 1.84 -4.89
C TYR A 44 -0.90 2.84 -4.27
N ILE A 45 -0.57 4.13 -4.31
CA ILE A 45 -1.43 5.20 -3.85
C ILE A 45 -2.04 5.87 -5.07
N LEU A 46 -3.30 5.58 -5.33
CA LEU A 46 -4.07 6.17 -6.42
C LEU A 46 -4.65 7.51 -5.99
N VAL A 47 -4.29 8.56 -6.73
CA VAL A 47 -4.76 9.93 -6.51
C VAL A 47 -5.29 10.54 -7.80
N PRO A 48 -6.40 11.30 -7.76
CA PRO A 48 -6.94 11.96 -8.95
C PRO A 48 -6.11 13.18 -9.38
N HIS A 49 -5.35 13.76 -8.44
CA HIS A 49 -4.55 14.97 -8.64
C HIS A 49 -3.16 14.80 -8.02
N PRO A 50 -2.13 15.45 -8.59
CA PRO A 50 -0.79 15.42 -8.02
C PRO A 50 -0.80 15.99 -6.59
N PRO A 51 -0.18 15.29 -5.62
CA PRO A 51 -0.03 15.82 -4.29
C PRO A 51 1.06 16.89 -4.22
N HIS A 52 1.22 17.50 -3.05
CA HIS A 52 2.26 18.50 -2.84
C HIS A 52 3.66 17.89 -3.02
N THR A 53 4.62 18.65 -3.57
CA THR A 53 5.98 18.19 -3.88
C THR A 53 6.65 17.46 -2.71
N ASN A 54 6.61 18.04 -1.50
CA ASN A 54 7.17 17.42 -0.29
C ASN A 54 6.61 16.00 -0.01
N VAL A 55 5.35 15.74 -0.36
CA VAL A 55 4.72 14.42 -0.18
C VAL A 55 5.22 13.44 -1.24
N ILE A 56 5.40 13.91 -2.48
CA ILE A 56 5.98 13.13 -3.57
C ILE A 56 7.41 12.74 -3.21
N GLU A 57 8.24 13.71 -2.84
CA GLU A 57 9.63 13.48 -2.44
C GLU A 57 9.73 12.49 -1.28
N TYR A 58 8.87 12.63 -0.26
CA TYR A 58 8.85 11.68 0.85
C TYR A 58 8.48 10.26 0.39
N ALA A 59 7.44 10.12 -0.44
CA ALA A 59 7.00 8.82 -0.94
C ALA A 59 8.03 8.16 -1.86
N GLU A 60 8.74 8.94 -2.70
CA GLU A 60 9.80 8.44 -3.59
C GLU A 60 11.00 7.86 -2.82
N ASN A 61 11.25 8.32 -1.59
CA ASN A 61 12.26 7.72 -0.72
C ASN A 61 11.87 6.33 -0.19
N ILE A 62 10.61 5.90 -0.38
CA ILE A 62 10.10 4.63 0.11
C ILE A 62 9.88 3.69 -1.09
N ASN A 63 10.84 2.78 -1.34
CA ASN A 63 10.82 1.86 -2.49
C ASN A 63 9.51 1.07 -2.68
N GLN A 64 8.81 0.79 -1.58
CA GLN A 64 7.57 0.01 -1.59
C GLN A 64 6.34 0.86 -1.97
N ILE A 65 6.42 2.18 -1.91
CA ILE A 65 5.32 3.09 -2.23
C ILE A 65 5.45 3.59 -3.66
N GLU A 66 4.34 3.68 -4.36
CA GLU A 66 4.26 4.24 -5.70
C GLU A 66 2.99 5.09 -5.81
N ILE A 67 3.15 6.38 -6.11
CA ILE A 67 2.02 7.28 -6.33
C ILE A 67 1.63 7.20 -7.80
N VAL A 68 0.37 6.86 -8.06
CA VAL A 68 -0.20 6.81 -9.40
C VAL A 68 -1.26 7.89 -9.50
N ILE A 69 -1.00 8.87 -10.37
CA ILE A 69 -1.93 9.96 -10.64
C ILE A 69 -2.87 9.50 -11.76
N SER A 70 -4.13 9.27 -11.44
CA SER A 70 -5.14 8.87 -12.42
C SER A 70 -6.54 9.34 -12.03
N PRO A 71 -7.30 9.93 -12.98
CA PRO A 71 -8.71 10.24 -12.76
C PRO A 71 -9.60 8.98 -12.74
N ASP A 72 -9.14 7.85 -13.33
CA ASP A 72 -9.87 6.58 -13.35
C ASP A 72 -9.19 5.55 -12.45
N LEU A 73 -9.58 5.59 -11.17
CA LEU A 73 -9.06 4.70 -10.13
C LEU A 73 -9.44 3.24 -10.37
N LYS A 74 -10.59 3.00 -11.01
CA LYS A 74 -11.09 1.64 -11.27
C LYS A 74 -10.22 0.97 -12.31
N GLN A 75 -9.93 1.68 -13.39
CA GLN A 75 -9.04 1.19 -14.44
C GLN A 75 -7.64 0.88 -13.90
N GLU A 76 -7.05 1.79 -13.12
CA GLU A 76 -5.73 1.56 -12.53
C GLU A 76 -5.70 0.38 -11.55
N THR A 77 -6.74 0.24 -10.72
CA THR A 77 -6.89 -0.90 -9.83
C THR A 77 -6.89 -2.22 -10.61
N GLU A 78 -7.58 -2.28 -11.76
CA GLU A 78 -7.59 -3.49 -12.60
C GLU A 78 -6.23 -3.75 -13.27
N LYS A 79 -5.50 -2.71 -13.67
CA LYS A 79 -4.13 -2.87 -14.19
C LYS A 79 -3.21 -3.46 -13.13
N ILE A 80 -3.22 -2.91 -11.91
CA ILE A 80 -2.43 -3.41 -10.79
C ILE A 80 -2.82 -4.85 -10.46
N LYS A 81 -4.12 -5.18 -10.48
CA LYS A 81 -4.61 -6.55 -10.27
C LYS A 81 -4.00 -7.56 -11.24
N LYS A 82 -3.84 -7.16 -12.51
CA LYS A 82 -3.25 -8.01 -13.55
C LYS A 82 -1.74 -8.17 -13.43
N LEU A 83 -1.04 -7.21 -12.82
CA LEU A 83 0.42 -7.27 -12.61
C LEU A 83 0.83 -8.29 -11.55
N TYR A 84 -0.04 -8.58 -10.59
CA TYR A 84 0.26 -9.48 -9.47
C TYR A 84 -0.71 -10.67 -9.40
N PRO A 85 -0.73 -11.55 -10.42
CA PRO A 85 -1.60 -12.72 -10.42
C PRO A 85 -1.21 -13.67 -9.27
N GLY A 86 -2.13 -13.91 -8.34
CA GLY A 86 -1.92 -14.81 -7.20
C GLY A 86 -1.47 -14.14 -5.90
N SER A 87 -1.15 -12.84 -5.95
CA SER A 87 -0.91 -12.03 -4.74
C SER A 87 -2.21 -11.74 -3.98
N THR A 88 -2.08 -11.49 -2.68
CA THR A 88 -3.18 -11.03 -1.86
C THR A 88 -3.27 -9.51 -1.98
N MET A 89 -4.39 -8.99 -2.45
CA MET A 89 -4.59 -7.55 -2.62
C MET A 89 -5.55 -7.00 -1.58
N GLU A 90 -5.16 -5.91 -0.95
CA GLU A 90 -6.01 -5.15 -0.04
C GLU A 90 -6.25 -3.76 -0.61
N ILE A 91 -7.51 -3.35 -0.67
CA ILE A 91 -7.90 -2.00 -1.10
C ILE A 91 -8.21 -1.19 0.16
N ILE A 92 -7.54 -0.05 0.32
CA ILE A 92 -7.65 0.80 1.51
C ILE A 92 -8.05 2.21 1.08
N ASN A 93 -9.11 2.76 1.69
CA ASN A 93 -9.37 4.19 1.61
C ASN A 93 -8.51 4.90 2.67
N LEU A 94 -7.62 5.81 2.26
CA LEU A 94 -6.74 6.51 3.20
C LEU A 94 -7.46 7.57 4.02
N GLU A 95 -8.60 8.07 3.54
CA GLU A 95 -9.42 9.00 4.33
C GLU A 95 -9.90 8.34 5.63
N ASP A 96 -10.27 7.06 5.55
CA ASP A 96 -10.67 6.24 6.71
C ASP A 96 -9.48 5.64 7.49
N PHE A 97 -8.28 5.67 6.91
CA PHE A 97 -7.11 4.96 7.45
C PHE A 97 -6.47 5.70 8.61
N GLY A 98 -6.36 7.03 8.51
CA GLY A 98 -5.80 7.87 9.57
C GLY A 98 -6.59 7.76 10.88
N GLU A 99 -7.92 7.80 10.79
CA GLU A 99 -8.78 7.65 11.97
C GLU A 99 -8.73 6.23 12.56
N LYS A 100 -8.74 5.19 11.72
CA LYS A 100 -8.75 3.79 12.20
C LYS A 100 -7.42 3.33 12.79
N ASN A 101 -6.27 3.81 12.30
CA ASN A 101 -4.98 3.46 12.89
C ASN A 101 -4.75 4.17 14.23
N MET A 102 -5.17 5.43 14.36
CA MET A 102 -5.12 6.14 15.65
C MET A 102 -5.91 5.41 16.75
N MET A 103 -7.05 4.78 16.41
CA MET A 103 -7.81 3.97 17.36
C MET A 103 -7.22 2.58 17.63
N ARG A 104 -6.38 2.03 16.73
CA ARG A 104 -5.79 0.69 16.87
C ARG A 104 -4.51 0.65 17.70
N ASP A 105 -3.77 1.75 17.78
CA ASP A 105 -2.57 1.87 18.64
C ASP A 105 -2.90 2.27 20.09
N ALA A 106 -4.18 2.45 20.44
CA ALA A 106 -4.62 2.85 21.78
C ALA A 106 -4.87 1.67 22.76
N ILE A 107 -4.27 0.48 22.53
CA ILE A 107 -4.46 -0.72 23.38
C ILE A 107 -3.14 -1.20 23.97
#